data_AF-A0A2V1B4T3-F1
#
_entry.id   AF-A0A2V1B4T3-F1
#
_cell.length_a   1.000
_cell.length_b   1.000
_cell.length_c   1.000
_cell.angle_alpha   90.00
_cell.angle_beta   90.00
_cell.angle_gamma   90.00
#
_symmetry.space_group_name_H-M   'P 1'
#
loop_
_entity.id
_entity.type
_entity.pdbx_description
1 polymer ?
#
loop_
_entity_poly.entity_id
_entity_poly.type
_entity_poly.pdbx_seq_one_letter_code
_entity_poly.pdbx_strand_id
1 'polypeptide(L)'
;MLKPAPPLSANGLLFLLAIIISAGAFRDYSSVEDVLAARPPPGRKYRIMDWADGVLDDPVFPEMSADGPTEKTKNETAWGH
;
A
#
# COMPACT_ATOMS: atom_id res chain seq x y z
N MET A 1 11.44 -6.83 32.27
CA MET A 1 10.09 -6.77 31.66
C MET A 1 10.25 -6.47 30.18
N LEU A 2 9.80 -7.36 29.28
CA LEU A 2 9.73 -7.05 27.85
C LEU A 2 8.63 -5.99 27.66
N LYS A 3 8.94 -4.90 26.97
CA LYS A 3 7.91 -3.95 26.53
C LYS A 3 7.00 -4.69 25.53
N PRO A 4 5.67 -4.57 25.64
CA PRO A 4 4.78 -5.13 24.65
C PRO A 4 5.12 -4.52 23.28
N ALA A 5 5.11 -5.36 22.25
CA ALA A 5 5.24 -4.86 20.89
C ALA A 5 4.11 -3.84 20.64
N PRO A 6 4.38 -2.75 19.91
CA PRO A 6 3.34 -1.81 19.50
C PRO A 6 2.19 -2.57 18.82
N PRO A 7 0.94 -2.12 18.97
CA PRO A 7 -0.18 -2.73 18.26
C PRO A 7 0.09 -2.67 16.75
N LEU A 8 -0.46 -3.64 16.01
CA LEU A 8 -0.26 -3.72 14.56
C LEU A 8 -0.75 -2.44 13.83
N SER A 9 -1.75 -1.77 14.39
CA SER A 9 -2.24 -0.46 13.95
C SER A 9 -1.27 0.70 14.16
N ALA A 10 -0.13 0.50 14.83
CA ALA A 10 0.96 1.47 14.92
C ALA A 10 2.02 1.25 13.83
N ASN A 11 1.86 0.24 12.97
CA ASN A 11 2.81 -0.05 11.89
C ASN A 11 2.45 0.71 10.61
N GLY A 12 3.19 1.78 10.32
CA GLY A 12 3.00 2.61 9.11
C GLY A 12 3.04 1.82 7.79
N LEU A 13 3.82 0.74 7.73
CA LEU A 13 3.91 -0.11 6.53
C LEU A 13 2.60 -0.84 6.24
N LEU A 14 1.82 -1.18 7.27
CA LEU A 14 0.54 -1.85 7.07
C LEU A 14 -0.49 -0.91 6.42
N PHE A 15 -0.48 0.37 6.80
CA PHE A 15 -1.33 1.37 6.17
C PHE A 15 -0.93 1.62 4.71
N LEU A 16 0.37 1.72 4.43
CA LEU A 16 0.88 1.81 3.06
C LEU A 16 0.44 0.60 2.23
N LEU A 17 0.55 -0.61 2.79
CA LEU A 17 0.11 -1.81 2.10
C LEU A 17 -1.40 -1.78 1.79
N ALA A 18 -2.23 -1.34 2.73
CA ALA A 18 -3.66 -1.21 2.52
C ALA A 18 -4.00 -0.19 1.42
N ILE A 19 -3.27 0.94 1.36
CA ILE A 19 -3.43 1.96 0.31
C ILE A 19 -3.06 1.37 -1.07
N ILE A 20 -1.91 0.71 -1.16
CA ILE A 20 -1.42 0.06 -2.40
C ILE A 20 -2.42 -0.98 -2.90
N ILE A 21 -2.95 -1.83 -2.01
CA ILE A 21 -3.96 -2.83 -2.38
C ILE A 21 -5.26 -2.16 -2.82
N SER A 22 -5.72 -1.13 -2.09
CA SER A 22 -6.97 -0.42 -2.41
C SER A 22 -6.90 0.32 -3.75
N ALA A 23 -5.72 0.76 -4.15
CA ALA A 23 -5.46 1.36 -5.46
C ALA A 23 -5.40 0.33 -6.61
N GLY A 24 -5.54 -0.98 -6.32
CA GLY A 24 -5.38 -2.02 -7.34
C GLY A 24 -3.96 -2.09 -7.92
N ALA A 25 -2.96 -1.67 -7.13
CA ALA A 25 -1.62 -1.43 -7.62
C ALA A 25 -0.83 -2.71 -7.95
N PHE A 26 -1.23 -3.85 -7.39
CA PHE A 26 -0.66 -5.13 -7.73
C PHE A 26 -1.44 -5.79 -8.85
N ARG A 27 -0.73 -6.35 -9.84
CA ARG A 27 -1.32 -7.04 -10.98
C ARG A 27 -2.15 -8.27 -10.60
N ASP A 28 -1.63 -9.06 -9.67
CA ASP A 28 -2.16 -10.39 -9.34
C ASP A 28 -2.65 -10.53 -7.89
N TYR A 29 -2.67 -9.44 -7.11
CA TYR A 29 -2.95 -9.46 -5.67
C TYR A 29 -4.01 -8.41 -5.31
N SER A 30 -5.19 -8.86 -4.89
CA SER A 30 -6.33 -7.98 -4.62
C SER A 30 -6.65 -7.79 -3.13
N SER A 31 -6.02 -8.56 -2.24
CA SER A 31 -6.28 -8.53 -0.81
C SER A 31 -5.02 -8.60 0.04
N VAL A 32 -5.14 -8.24 1.32
CA VAL A 32 -4.06 -8.36 2.29
C VAL A 32 -3.68 -9.83 2.46
N GLU A 33 -4.67 -10.71 2.47
CA GLU A 33 -4.52 -12.15 2.57
C GLU A 33 -3.69 -12.70 1.40
N ASP A 34 -3.96 -12.27 0.16
CA ASP A 34 -3.20 -12.72 -1.02
C ASP A 34 -1.72 -12.32 -0.92
N VAL A 35 -1.45 -11.08 -0.50
CA VAL A 35 -0.10 -10.55 -0.32
C VAL A 35 0.64 -11.33 0.77
N LEU A 36 -0.01 -11.58 1.91
CA LEU A 36 0.60 -12.31 3.04
C LEU A 36 0.75 -13.82 2.77
N ALA A 37 -0.11 -14.39 1.93
CA ALA A 37 -0.02 -15.77 1.47
C ALA A 37 1.07 -15.98 0.42
N ALA A 38 1.51 -14.91 -0.25
CA ALA A 38 2.53 -15.01 -1.28
C ALA A 38 3.84 -15.65 -0.76
N ARG A 39 4.40 -16.55 -1.57
CA ARG A 39 5.66 -17.25 -1.24
C ARG A 39 6.71 -17.04 -2.32
N PRO A 40 8.00 -16.90 -1.97
CA PRO A 40 9.07 -16.87 -2.95
C PRO A 40 9.05 -18.11 -3.85
N PRO A 41 9.37 -17.99 -5.16
CA PRO A 41 9.55 -19.15 -6.01
C PRO A 41 10.77 -19.99 -5.55
N PRO A 42 10.84 -21.28 -5.91
CA PRO A 42 11.93 -22.16 -5.52
C PRO A 42 13.31 -21.54 -5.82
N GLY A 43 14.21 -21.60 -4.84
CA GLY A 43 15.57 -21.05 -4.97
C GLY A 43 15.69 -19.53 -4.78
N ARG A 44 14.59 -18.79 -4.48
CA ARG A 44 14.64 -17.36 -4.15
C ARG A 44 14.26 -17.08 -2.70
N LYS A 45 14.84 -16.03 -2.11
CA LYS A 45 14.55 -15.58 -0.74
C LYS A 45 13.32 -14.67 -0.64
N TYR A 46 12.93 -14.05 -1.76
CA TYR A 46 11.84 -13.09 -1.83
C TYR A 46 11.03 -13.29 -3.12
N ARG A 47 9.79 -12.80 -3.11
CA ARG A 47 8.96 -12.64 -4.30
C ARG A 47 8.90 -11.16 -4.64
N ILE A 48 9.09 -10.83 -5.92
CA ILE A 48 8.77 -9.51 -6.47
C ILE A 48 7.31 -9.58 -6.92
N MET A 49 6.51 -8.59 -6.52
CA MET A 49 5.12 -8.46 -6.94
C MET A 49 5.08 -7.45 -8.09
N ASP A 50 4.46 -7.83 -9.19
CA ASP A 50 4.37 -6.97 -10.37
C ASP A 50 3.30 -5.90 -10.16
N TRP A 51 3.65 -4.67 -10.54
CA TRP A 51 2.70 -3.57 -10.55
C TRP A 51 1.72 -3.71 -11.73
N ALA A 52 0.51 -3.21 -11.54
CA ALA A 52 -0.46 -3.02 -12.61
C ALA A 52 0.06 -1.96 -13.60
N ASP A 53 -0.24 -2.11 -14.89
CA ASP A 53 0.42 -1.32 -15.95
C ASP A 53 0.18 0.20 -15.84
N GLY A 54 -0.91 0.65 -15.22
CA GLY A 54 -1.27 2.07 -15.07
C GLY A 54 -0.91 2.71 -13.72
N VAL A 55 -0.53 1.93 -12.71
CA VAL A 55 -0.43 2.45 -11.33
C VAL A 55 0.80 3.32 -11.08
N LEU A 56 1.76 3.33 -12.01
CA LEU A 56 2.93 4.19 -11.91
C LEU A 56 2.59 5.67 -12.18
N ASP A 57 1.48 5.91 -12.87
CA ASP A 57 0.96 7.25 -13.14
C ASP A 57 0.02 7.73 -12.01
N ASP A 58 -0.45 6.81 -11.16
CA ASP A 58 -1.35 7.11 -10.05
C ASP A 58 -0.59 7.58 -8.80
N PRO A 59 -1.08 8.61 -8.10
CA PRO A 59 -0.48 9.04 -6.84
C PRO A 59 -0.71 8.01 -5.74
N VAL A 60 0.36 7.57 -5.07
CA VAL A 60 0.27 6.73 -3.85
C VAL A 60 -0.53 7.42 -2.74
N PHE A 61 -0.44 8.75 -2.67
CA PHE A 61 -1.24 9.58 -1.77
C PHE A 61 -2.05 10.59 -2.59
N PRO A 62 -3.25 10.19 -3.05
CA PRO A 62 -4.11 11.07 -3.82
C PRO A 62 -4.66 12.20 -2.94
N GLU A 63 -4.91 13.35 -3.55
CA GLU A 63 -5.83 14.33 -2.99
C GLU A 63 -7.23 13.71 -2.86
N MET A 64 -7.89 13.93 -1.73
CA MET A 64 -9.24 13.44 -1.46
C MET A 64 -10.26 14.55 -1.74
N SER A 65 -11.19 14.28 -2.65
CA SER A 65 -12.36 15.12 -2.93
C SER A 65 -13.61 14.55 -2.27
N ALA A 66 -14.75 15.26 -2.36
CA ALA A 66 -16.04 14.76 -1.90
C ALA A 66 -16.46 13.46 -2.59
N ASP A 67 -16.03 13.25 -3.83
CA ASP A 67 -16.35 12.09 -4.66
C ASP A 67 -15.31 10.96 -4.52
N GLY A 68 -14.27 11.16 -3.72
CA GLY A 68 -13.21 10.18 -3.47
C GLY A 68 -11.81 10.63 -3.89
N PRO A 69 -10.86 9.68 -4.00
CA PRO A 69 -9.49 9.94 -4.44
C PRO A 69 -9.45 10.54 -5.84
N THR A 70 -8.55 11.50 -6.05
CA THR A 70 -8.30 12.11 -7.37
C THR A 70 -6.95 11.67 -7.93
N GLU A 71 -6.72 11.89 -9.23
CA GLU A 71 -5.44 11.62 -9.90
C GLU A 71 -4.30 12.59 -9.51
N LYS A 72 -4.56 13.55 -8.60
CA LYS A 72 -3.56 14.53 -8.18
C LYS A 72 -2.80 14.04 -6.96
N THR A 73 -1.47 14.18 -6.98
CA THR A 73 -0.65 14.01 -5.79
C THR A 73 -1.03 15.04 -4.73
N LYS A 74 -1.25 14.58 -3.50
CA LYS A 74 -1.48 15.44 -2.34
C LYS A 74 -0.27 16.38 -2.13
N ASN A 75 -0.48 17.70 -2.19
CA ASN A 75 0.58 18.70 -2.02
C ASN A 75 0.88 18.99 -0.53
N GLU A 76 2.01 19.64 -0.26
CA GLU A 76 2.49 19.95 1.10
C GLU A 76 1.50 20.79 1.92
N THR A 77 0.72 21.64 1.25
CA THR A 77 -0.32 22.48 1.88
C THR A 77 -1.54 21.70 2.36
N ALA A 78 -1.74 20.45 1.93
CA ALA A 78 -2.89 19.62 2.29
C ALA A 78 -2.73 18.82 3.59
N TRP A 79 -1.60 18.93 4.28
CA TRP A 79 -1.37 18.28 5.58
C TRP A 79 -1.84 19.10 6.78
N GLY A 80 -2.31 20.33 6.55
CA GLY A 80 -2.70 21.25 7.61
C GLY A 80 -1.50 21.79 8.39
N HIS A 81 -1.63 23.03 8.84
CA HIS A 81 -0.74 23.62 9.85
C HIS A 81 -1.07 23.07 11.24
#